data_AF-K1TAF2-F1
#
_entry.id   AF-K1TAF2-F1
#
_cell.length_a   1.000
_cell.length_b   1.000
_cell.length_c   1.000
_cell.angle_alpha   90.00
_cell.angle_beta   90.00
_cell.angle_gamma   90.00
#
_symmetry.space_group_name_H-M   'P 1'
#
loop_
_entity.id
_entity.type
_entity.pdbx_description
1 polymer ?
#
loop_
_entity_poly.entity_id
_entity_poly.type
_entity_poly.pdbx_seq_one_letter_code
_entity_poly.pdbx_strand_id
1 'polypeptide(L)'
;MATPKQVMDFRPSKGITTAQSNEHQRRWTEKGWGSAESTGNYDRSRERLNFEVRGGKVCPIDKSRSIPERMADILRSRGIKDPNEGLAEPRFRTVVNFIFGGSRERMT
;
A
#
# COMPACT_ATOMS: atom_id res chain seq x y z
N MET A 1 26.67 -14.06 -8.04
CA MET A 1 25.44 -13.25 -7.98
C MET A 1 24.99 -13.17 -6.53
N ALA A 2 24.61 -12.00 -6.03
CA ALA A 2 24.19 -11.86 -4.64
C ALA A 2 22.84 -12.57 -4.44
N THR A 3 22.78 -13.52 -3.50
CA THR A 3 21.54 -14.18 -3.10
C THR A 3 20.59 -13.11 -2.54
N PRO A 4 19.38 -12.94 -3.07
CA PRO A 4 18.42 -11.99 -2.53
C PRO A 4 18.09 -12.40 -1.10
N LYS A 5 18.58 -11.63 -0.13
CA LYS A 5 18.32 -11.89 1.28
C LYS A 5 16.83 -11.67 1.56
N GLN A 6 16.29 -12.29 2.61
CA GLN A 6 15.02 -11.83 3.16
C GLN A 6 15.24 -10.38 3.62
N VAL A 7 14.42 -9.46 3.10
CA VAL A 7 14.58 -8.02 3.38
C VAL A 7 13.30 -7.53 4.05
N MET A 8 13.51 -6.85 5.17
CA MET A 8 12.56 -5.93 5.74
C MET A 8 13.11 -4.53 5.50
N ASP A 9 12.51 -3.79 4.57
CA ASP A 9 12.78 -2.36 4.39
C ASP A 9 11.68 -1.59 5.10
N PHE A 10 12.04 -0.59 5.90
CA PHE A 10 11.05 0.31 6.49
C PHE A 10 11.47 1.75 6.37
N ARG A 11 10.52 2.60 5.96
CA ARG A 11 10.77 4.03 5.74
C ARG A 11 9.63 4.87 6.29
N PRO A 12 9.94 5.90 7.10
CA PRO A 12 8.93 6.82 7.57
C PRO A 12 8.56 7.81 6.44
N SER A 13 7.27 8.08 6.27
CA SER A 13 6.74 9.04 5.31
C SER A 13 5.75 10.00 5.98
N LYS A 14 5.48 11.11 5.31
CA LYS A 14 4.56 12.16 5.81
C LYS A 14 3.08 11.83 5.61
N GLY A 15 2.80 10.65 5.10
CA GLY A 15 1.50 10.22 4.59
C GLY A 15 1.68 9.18 3.50
N ILE A 16 0.56 8.79 2.92
CA ILE A 16 0.48 7.97 1.72
C ILE A 16 -0.37 8.72 0.70
N THR A 17 0.08 8.79 -0.55
CA THR A 17 -0.69 9.46 -1.60
C THR A 17 -1.78 8.55 -2.15
N THR A 18 -2.79 9.12 -2.81
CA THR A 18 -3.79 8.34 -3.55
C THR A 18 -3.15 7.46 -4.64
N ALA A 19 -2.07 7.93 -5.28
CA ALA A 19 -1.36 7.15 -6.28
C ALA A 19 -0.71 5.90 -5.67
N GLN A 20 0.00 6.05 -4.54
CA GLN A 20 0.54 4.91 -3.79
C GLN A 20 -0.57 3.98 -3.32
N SER A 21 -1.67 4.54 -2.80
CA SER A 21 -2.85 3.76 -2.41
C SER A 21 -3.39 2.91 -3.55
N ASN A 22 -3.51 3.49 -4.75
CA ASN A 22 -4.00 2.79 -5.92
C ASN A 22 -3.07 1.65 -6.33
N GLU A 23 -1.75 1.85 -6.23
CA GLU A 23 -0.76 0.79 -6.46
C GLU A 23 -0.91 -0.35 -5.44
N HIS A 24 -0.94 -0.05 -4.14
CA HIS A 24 -1.07 -1.07 -3.09
C HIS A 24 -2.39 -1.85 -3.18
N GLN A 25 -3.49 -1.19 -3.55
CA GLN A 25 -4.82 -1.81 -3.64
C GLN A 25 -5.13 -2.41 -5.02
N ARG A 26 -4.25 -2.26 -6.01
CA ARG A 26 -4.53 -2.58 -7.42
C ARG A 26 -5.79 -1.85 -7.93
N ARG A 27 -6.03 -0.65 -7.43
CA ARG A 27 -7.16 0.20 -7.83
C ARG A 27 -6.75 1.02 -9.06
N TRP A 28 -6.47 0.33 -10.15
CA TRP A 28 -6.04 0.93 -11.41
C TRP A 28 -7.19 1.06 -12.41
N THR A 29 -7.10 2.08 -13.26
CA THR A 29 -7.94 2.20 -14.45
C THR A 29 -7.49 1.19 -15.51
N GLU A 30 -8.30 0.96 -16.54
CA GLU A 30 -7.90 0.10 -17.68
C GLU A 30 -6.57 0.55 -18.32
N LYS A 31 -6.38 1.87 -18.46
CA LYS A 31 -5.10 2.43 -18.93
C LYS A 31 -3.96 2.13 -17.95
N GLY A 32 -4.21 2.22 -16.66
CA GLY A 32 -3.24 1.88 -15.62
C GLY A 32 -2.84 0.41 -15.67
N TRP A 33 -3.80 -0.49 -15.88
CA TRP A 33 -3.54 -1.91 -16.13
C TRP A 33 -2.69 -2.14 -17.37
N GLY A 34 -3.04 -1.51 -18.50
CA GLY A 34 -2.26 -1.64 -19.74
C GLY A 34 -0.80 -1.24 -19.55
N SER A 35 -0.53 -0.14 -18.84
CA SER A 35 0.84 0.28 -18.53
C SER A 35 1.54 -0.66 -17.54
N ALA A 36 0.82 -1.22 -16.57
CA ALA A 36 1.36 -2.10 -15.56
C ALA A 36 1.76 -3.47 -16.12
N GLU A 37 0.96 -4.00 -17.05
CA GLU A 37 1.25 -5.25 -17.76
C GLU A 37 2.36 -5.07 -18.81
N SER A 38 2.44 -3.91 -19.47
CA SER A 38 3.48 -3.65 -20.50
C SER A 38 4.87 -3.41 -19.92
N THR A 39 4.95 -2.70 -18.79
CA THR A 39 6.22 -2.17 -18.26
C THR A 39 6.63 -2.87 -16.95
N GLY A 40 5.67 -3.46 -16.24
CA GLY A 40 5.88 -4.11 -14.96
C GLY A 40 5.87 -5.63 -15.05
N ASN A 41 6.00 -6.28 -13.88
CA ASN A 41 5.88 -7.73 -13.73
C ASN A 41 4.48 -8.11 -13.21
N TYR A 42 3.45 -7.39 -13.66
CA TYR A 42 2.09 -7.57 -13.17
C TYR A 42 1.29 -8.46 -14.12
N ASP A 43 0.58 -9.42 -13.54
CA ASP A 43 -0.34 -10.32 -14.24
C ASP A 43 -1.74 -10.07 -13.68
N ARG A 44 -2.61 -9.44 -14.49
CA ARG A 44 -3.96 -9.07 -14.07
C ARG A 44 -4.82 -10.28 -13.73
N SER A 45 -4.59 -11.44 -14.34
CA SER A 45 -5.34 -12.67 -14.03
C SER A 45 -5.15 -13.13 -12.58
N ARG A 46 -4.04 -12.72 -11.96
CA ARG A 46 -3.67 -13.02 -10.58
C ARG A 46 -4.10 -11.94 -9.59
N GLU A 47 -4.73 -10.85 -10.03
CA GLU A 47 -5.14 -9.74 -9.16
C GLU A 47 -6.00 -10.21 -7.99
N ARG A 48 -6.92 -11.15 -8.24
CA ARG A 48 -7.83 -11.77 -7.25
C ARG A 48 -7.13 -12.49 -6.11
N LEU A 49 -5.82 -12.78 -6.24
CA LEU A 49 -5.02 -13.45 -5.21
C LEU A 49 -4.46 -12.48 -4.17
N ASN A 50 -4.49 -11.16 -4.44
CA ASN A 50 -4.05 -10.17 -3.47
C ASN A 50 -5.04 -10.07 -2.31
N PHE A 51 -4.51 -9.82 -1.11
CA PHE A 51 -5.28 -9.72 0.13
C PHE A 51 -4.71 -8.63 1.04
N GLU A 52 -5.51 -8.17 1.98
CA GLU A 52 -5.07 -7.32 3.09
C GLU A 52 -5.28 -8.02 4.42
N VAL A 53 -4.44 -7.69 5.40
CA VAL A 53 -4.62 -8.15 6.78
C VAL A 53 -5.22 -7.01 7.59
N ARG A 54 -6.45 -7.18 8.08
CA ARG A 54 -7.18 -6.20 8.88
C ARG A 54 -7.63 -6.83 10.20
N GLY A 55 -7.26 -6.22 11.33
CA GLY A 55 -7.63 -6.74 12.64
C GLY A 55 -7.19 -8.19 12.88
N GLY A 56 -6.03 -8.57 12.33
CA GLY A 56 -5.50 -9.94 12.40
C GLY A 56 -6.16 -10.96 11.46
N LYS A 57 -7.04 -10.54 10.55
CA LYS A 57 -7.72 -11.43 9.60
C LYS A 57 -7.30 -11.13 8.16
N VAL A 58 -7.11 -12.19 7.37
CA VAL A 58 -6.89 -12.10 5.92
C VAL A 58 -8.23 -11.82 5.23
N CYS A 59 -8.30 -10.75 4.46
CA CYS A 59 -9.50 -10.32 3.73
C CYS A 59 -9.16 -9.98 2.28
N PRO A 60 -10.13 -10.05 1.34
CA PRO A 60 -9.97 -9.44 0.03
C PRO A 60 -9.62 -7.96 0.15
N ILE A 61 -8.83 -7.45 -0.81
CA ILE A 61 -8.51 -6.02 -0.89
C ILE A 61 -9.80 -5.22 -1.09
N ASP A 62 -10.11 -4.35 -0.13
CA ASP A 62 -11.16 -3.34 -0.30
C ASP A 62 -10.65 -2.18 -1.19
N LYS A 63 -11.25 -2.05 -2.37
CA LYS A 63 -10.95 -0.99 -3.35
C LYS A 63 -11.98 0.15 -3.36
N SER A 64 -13.00 0.09 -2.50
CA SER A 64 -14.06 1.12 -2.44
C SER A 64 -13.54 2.46 -1.94
N ARG A 65 -12.51 2.41 -1.07
CA ARG A 65 -11.90 3.56 -0.43
C ARG A 65 -10.39 3.44 -0.47
N SER A 66 -9.72 4.57 -0.62
CA SER A 66 -8.27 4.66 -0.57
C SER A 66 -7.73 4.47 0.86
N ILE A 67 -6.47 4.08 0.97
CA ILE A 67 -5.74 3.95 2.23
C ILE A 67 -5.75 5.28 3.02
N PRO A 68 -5.49 6.47 2.42
CA PRO A 68 -5.61 7.75 3.13
C PRO A 68 -6.98 7.99 3.77
N GLU A 69 -8.07 7.73 3.04
CA GLU A 69 -9.44 7.89 3.55
C GLU A 69 -9.69 6.94 4.73
N ARG A 70 -9.21 5.70 4.64
CA ARG A 70 -9.31 4.71 5.71
C ARG A 70 -8.50 5.11 6.94
N MET A 71 -7.31 5.67 6.75
CA MET A 71 -6.49 6.19 7.84
C MET A 71 -7.16 7.36 8.55
N ALA A 72 -7.71 8.32 7.80
CA ALA A 72 -8.43 9.46 8.37
C ALA A 72 -9.63 9.02 9.23
N ASP A 73 -10.38 8.00 8.79
CA ASP A 73 -11.46 7.41 9.57
C ASP A 73 -10.99 6.72 10.84
N ILE A 74 -9.89 5.98 10.77
CA ILE A 74 -9.25 5.33 11.91
C ILE A 74 -8.81 6.37 12.95
N LEU A 75 -8.23 7.48 12.54
CA LEU A 75 -7.84 8.57 13.44
C LEU A 75 -9.07 9.26 14.06
N ARG A 76 -10.06 9.62 13.22
CA ARG A 76 -11.31 10.26 13.67
C ARG A 76 -12.07 9.41 14.67
N SER A 77 -12.21 8.10 14.42
CA SER A 77 -12.89 7.16 15.33
C SER A 77 -12.20 7.03 16.70
N ARG A 78 -10.92 7.41 16.80
CA ARG A 78 -10.12 7.38 18.03
C ARG A 78 -9.97 8.77 18.68
N GLY A 79 -10.59 9.80 18.11
CA GLY A 79 -10.42 11.19 18.57
C GLY A 79 -8.99 11.72 18.40
N ILE A 80 -8.21 11.14 17.49
CA ILE A 80 -6.83 11.57 17.22
C ILE A 80 -6.87 12.58 16.07
N LYS A 81 -6.35 13.79 16.33
CA LYS A 81 -6.15 14.81 15.30
C LYS A 81 -4.89 14.51 14.49
N ASP A 82 -5.00 14.51 13.16
CA ASP A 82 -3.81 14.38 12.30
C ASP A 82 -2.99 15.69 12.37
N PRO A 83 -1.70 15.64 12.76
CA PRO A 83 -0.86 16.84 12.82
C PRO A 83 -0.60 17.49 11.46
N ASN A 84 -0.88 16.79 10.35
CA ASN A 84 -0.81 17.35 9.00
C ASN A 84 -2.14 17.92 8.50
N GLU A 85 -3.25 17.77 9.25
CA GLU A 85 -4.57 18.26 8.85
C GLU A 85 -4.57 19.79 8.67
N GLY A 86 -5.08 20.26 7.53
CA GLY A 86 -5.17 21.69 7.21
C GLY A 86 -3.86 22.36 6.78
N LEU A 87 -2.74 21.62 6.74
CA LEU A 87 -1.50 22.12 6.15
C LEU A 87 -1.59 22.08 4.62
N ALA A 88 -1.06 23.10 3.96
CA ALA A 88 -0.97 23.12 2.49
C ALA A 88 -0.12 21.95 1.95
N GLU A 89 0.93 21.58 2.70
CA GLU A 89 1.80 20.44 2.40
C GLU A 89 2.08 19.66 3.70
N PRO A 90 2.09 18.32 3.66
CA PRO A 90 2.44 17.51 4.82
C PRO A 90 3.84 17.85 5.35
N ARG A 91 3.97 18.00 6.67
CA ARG A 91 5.23 18.32 7.36
C ARG A 91 5.74 17.17 8.22
N PHE A 92 4.84 16.53 8.96
CA PHE A 92 5.17 15.53 9.98
C PHE A 92 5.11 14.11 9.42
N ARG A 93 6.05 13.26 9.83
CA ARG A 93 6.08 11.84 9.44
C ARG A 93 5.10 11.05 10.32
N THR A 94 3.90 10.80 9.80
CA THR A 94 2.81 10.11 10.51
C THR A 94 2.63 8.65 10.08
N VAL A 95 3.40 8.19 9.09
CA VAL A 95 3.30 6.84 8.51
C VAL A 95 4.67 6.18 8.47
N VAL A 96 4.72 4.87 8.70
CA VAL A 96 5.89 4.04 8.43
C VAL A 96 5.45 2.93 7.49
N ASN A 97 6.13 2.83 6.34
CA ASN A 97 5.89 1.76 5.38
C ASN A 97 6.84 0.63 5.71
N PHE A 98 6.30 -0.57 5.92
CA PHE A 98 7.07 -1.80 6.07
C PHE A 98 6.91 -2.64 4.80
N ILE A 99 8.04 -2.98 4.18
CA ILE A 99 8.10 -3.81 2.99
C ILE A 99 8.79 -5.11 3.37
N PHE A 100 8.03 -6.19 3.39
CA PHE A 100 8.53 -7.54 3.56
C PHE A 100 8.70 -8.18 2.18
N GLY A 101 9.90 -8.66 1.88
CA GLY A 101 10.20 -9.36 0.64
C GLY A 101 11.14 -10.54 0.85
N GLY A 102 11.23 -11.40 -0.15
CA GLY A 102 12.10 -12.56 -0.15
C GLY A 102 12.57 -12.93 -1.56
N SER A 103 13.46 -13.92 -1.64
CA SER A 103 13.83 -14.53 -2.92
C SER A 103 12.67 -15.37 -3.46
N ARG A 104 12.62 -15.56 -4.79
CA ARG A 104 11.65 -16.46 -5.43
C ARG A 104 11.75 -17.88 -4.87
N GLU A 105 12.97 -18.37 -4.66
CA GLU A 105 13.27 -19.71 -4.12
C GLU A 105 12.63 -20.00 -2.75
N ARG A 106 12.45 -18.98 -1.90
CA ARG A 106 11.83 -19.13 -0.58
C ARG A 106 10.34 -18.84 -0.53
N MET A 107 9.77 -18.29 -1.61
CA MET A 107 8.34 -17.95 -1.71
C MET A 107 7.54 -18.98 -2.53
N THR A 108 8.22 -19.98 -3.11
CA THR A 108 7.64 -21.24 -3.61
C THR A 108 7.49 -22.26 -2.50
#